data_AF-A0A9D2PBE4-F1
#
_entry.id   AF-A0A9D2PBE4-F1
#
_cell.length_a   1.000
_cell.length_b   1.000
_cell.length_c   1.000
_cell.angle_alpha   90.00
_cell.angle_beta   90.00
_cell.angle_gamma   90.00
#
_symmetry.space_group_name_H-M   'P 1'
#
loop_
_entity.id
_entity.type
_entity.pdbx_description
1 polymer ?
#
loop_
_entity_poly.entity_id
_entity_poly.type
_entity_poly.pdbx_seq_one_letter_code
_entity_poly.pdbx_strand_id
1 'polypeptide(L)' 'MTTEELRRRLLEEIYARAFAGMGAMLLDEERIRKAGEEELWEIAGQYGIRERTGWPGKY' A
#
# COMPACT_ATOMS: atom_id res chain seq x y z
N MET A 1 11.40 6.24 5.28
CA MET A 1 10.19 6.50 4.46
C MET A 1 9.13 7.08 5.38
N THR A 2 8.39 8.12 4.99
CA THR A 2 7.31 8.69 5.83
C THR A 2 6.00 7.95 5.57
N THR A 3 5.02 8.08 6.48
CA THR A 3 3.66 7.55 6.31
C THR A 3 3.02 7.98 4.99
N GLU A 4 3.19 9.25 4.63
CA GLU A 4 2.63 9.82 3.41
C GLU A 4 3.30 9.28 2.15
N GLU A 5 4.61 9.02 2.21
CA GLU A 5 5.37 8.40 1.13
C GLU A 5 4.93 6.94 0.93
N LEU A 6 4.69 6.20 2.02
CA LEU A 6 4.14 4.84 1.96
C LEU A 6 2.74 4.82 1.35
N ARG A 7 1.86 5.72 1.82
CA ARG A 7 0.50 5.86 1.29
C ARG A 7 0.51 6.13 -0.21
N ARG A 8 1.34 7.07 -0.65
CA ARG A 8 1.48 7.41 -2.08
C ARG A 8 1.92 6.20 -2.90
N ARG A 9 2.95 5.47 -2.45
CA ARG A 9 3.42 4.26 -3.14
C ARG A 9 2.36 3.16 -3.22
N LEU A 10 1.60 2.95 -2.16
CA LEU A 10 0.50 1.98 -2.16
C LEU A 10 -0.58 2.38 -3.17
N LEU A 11 -0.95 3.66 -3.23
CA LEU A 11 -1.89 4.18 -4.22
C LEU A 11 -1.37 3.99 -5.65
N GLU A 12 -0.10 4.31 -5.91
CA GLU A 12 0.52 4.12 -7.23
C GLU A 12 0.51 2.64 -7.67
N GLU A 13 0.80 1.71 -6.76
CA GLU A 13 0.79 0.27 -7.04
C GLU A 13 -0.62 -0.27 -7.32
N ILE A 14 -1.63 0.12 -6.53
CA ILE A 14 -3.01 -0.32 -6.80
C ILE A 14 -3.51 0.25 -8.13
N TYR A 15 -3.15 1.49 -8.48
CA TYR A 15 -3.54 2.08 -9.77
C TYR A 15 -2.84 1.38 -10.93
N ALA A 16 -1.54 1.10 -10.82
CA ALA A 16 -0.81 0.36 -11.84
C ALA A 16 -1.39 -1.04 -12.05
N ARG A 17 -1.74 -1.75 -10.97
CA ARG A 17 -2.34 -3.09 -11.04
C ARG A 17 -3.77 -3.06 -11.57
N ALA A 18 -4.57 -2.07 -11.18
CA ALA A 18 -5.91 -1.86 -11.71
C ALA A 18 -5.88 -1.65 -13.22
N PHE A 19 -4.95 -0.81 -13.70
CA PHE A 19 -4.73 -0.57 -15.12
C PHE A 19 -4.24 -1.83 -15.88
N ALA A 20 -3.52 -2.72 -15.19
CA ALA A 20 -3.11 -4.03 -15.69
C ALA A 20 -4.22 -5.11 -15.64
N GLY A 21 -5.47 -4.74 -15.36
CA GLY A 21 -6.63 -5.65 -15.36
C GLY A 21 -7.00 -6.22 -13.98
N MET A 22 -6.31 -5.83 -12.90
CA MET A 22 -6.65 -6.20 -11.53
C MET A 22 -7.52 -5.14 -10.86
N GLY A 23 -8.64 -4.75 -11.49
CA GLY A 23 -9.51 -3.67 -11.02
C GLY A 23 -10.08 -3.86 -9.61
N ALA A 24 -10.09 -5.10 -9.09
CA ALA A 24 -10.46 -5.41 -7.70
C ALA A 24 -9.58 -4.69 -6.66
N MET A 25 -8.37 -4.26 -7.01
CA MET A 25 -7.49 -3.51 -6.11
C MET A 25 -7.89 -2.06 -5.89
N LEU A 26 -8.79 -1.49 -6.71
CA LEU A 26 -9.35 -0.15 -6.46
C LEU A 26 -10.26 -0.11 -5.22
N LEU A 27 -10.80 -1.26 -4.79
CA LEU A 27 -11.63 -1.34 -3.59
C LEU A 27 -10.86 -0.97 -2.31
N ASP A 28 -9.54 -1.09 -2.34
CA ASP A 28 -8.67 -0.77 -1.22
C ASP A 28 -8.15 0.68 -1.24
N GLU A 29 -8.51 1.48 -2.25
CA GLU A 29 -8.08 2.89 -2.35
C GLU A 29 -8.54 3.71 -1.13
N GLU A 30 -9.82 3.62 -0.77
CA GLU A 30 -10.39 4.35 0.35
C GLU A 30 -9.74 3.92 1.68
N ARG A 31 -9.47 2.62 1.81
CA ARG A 31 -8.79 2.05 2.96
C ARG A 31 -7.38 2.60 3.09
N ILE A 32 -6.58 2.61 2.01
CA ILE A 32 -5.22 3.19 1.99
C ILE A 32 -5.25 4.69 2.32
N ARG A 33 -6.24 5.44 1.83
CA ARG A 33 -6.36 6.88 2.13
C ARG A 33 -6.63 7.17 3.59
N LYS A 34 -7.42 6.33 4.26
CA LYS A 34 -7.81 6.49 5.67
C LYS A 34 -6.87 5.80 6.65
N ALA A 35 -6.07 4.85 6.17
CA ALA A 35 -5.17 4.06 6.99
C ALA A 35 -4.11 4.91 7.69
N GLY A 36 -3.90 4.58 8.96
CA GLY A 36 -2.76 5.04 9.75
C GLY A 36 -1.48 4.32 9.35
N GLU A 37 -0.35 4.72 9.96
CA GLU A 37 0.97 4.18 9.60
C GLU A 37 1.04 2.64 9.71
N GLU A 38 0.62 2.07 10.84
CA GLU A 38 0.66 0.62 11.06
C GLU A 38 -0.21 -0.15 10.06
N GLU A 39 -1.44 0.31 9.83
CA GLU A 39 -2.36 -0.30 8.87
C GLU A 39 -1.82 -0.22 7.44
N LEU A 40 -1.19 0.90 7.04
CA LEU A 40 -0.56 1.02 5.72
C LEU A 40 0.51 -0.06 5.51
N TRP A 41 1.26 -0.39 6.56
CA TRP A 41 2.27 -1.42 6.48
C TRP A 41 1.71 -2.84 6.46
N GLU A 42 0.60 -3.10 7.15
CA GLU A 42 -0.15 -4.34 7.00
C GLU A 42 -0.66 -4.50 5.56
N ILE A 43 -1.25 -3.45 4.99
CA ILE A 43 -1.72 -3.41 3.61
C ILE A 43 -0.54 -3.64 2.64
N ALA A 44 0.60 -2.99 2.87
CA ALA A 44 1.82 -3.24 2.09
C ALA A 44 2.28 -4.70 2.17
N GLY A 45 2.07 -5.36 3.31
CA GLY A 45 2.29 -6.79 3.49
C GLY A 45 1.36 -7.66 2.66
N GLN A 46 0.07 -7.33 2.63
CA GLN A 46 -0.95 -8.05 1.85
C GLN A 46 -0.67 -8.02 0.35
N TYR A 47 -0.10 -6.92 -0.16
CA TYR A 47 0.24 -6.77 -1.57
C TYR A 47 1.66 -7.20 -1.96
N GLY A 48 2.47 -7.66 -0.99
CA GLY A 48 3.87 -8.02 -1.23
C GLY A 48 4.79 -6.82 -1.51
N ILE A 49 4.38 -5.62 -1.10
CA ILE A 49 5.11 -4.36 -1.33
C ILE A 49 6.08 -4.06 -0.17
N ARG A 50 5.83 -4.68 1.00
CA ARG A 50 6.56 -4.50 2.26
C ARG A 50 8.09 -4.61 2.16
N GLU A 51 8.61 -5.51 1.32
CA GLU A 51 10.07 -5.67 1.12
C GLU A 51 10.68 -4.58 0.22
N ARG A 52 9.86 -3.93 -0.61
CA ARG A 52 10.28 -2.85 -1.55
C ARG A 52 10.18 -1.46 -0.94
N THR A 53 9.54 -1.32 0.22
CA THR A 53 9.28 -0.05 0.91
C THR A 53 10.20 0.20 2.11
N GLY A 54 11.11 -0.71 2.42
CA GLY A 54 12.03 -0.55 3.55
C GLY A 54 11.32 -0.64 4.91
N TRP A 55 10.43 -1.61 5.05
CA TRP A 55 9.69 -1.92 6.28
C TRP A 55 10.63 -2.00 7.48
N PRO A 56 10.48 -1.13 8.50
CA PRO A 56 11.38 -1.13 9.67
C PRO A 56 11.32 -2.39 10.52
N GLY A 57 10.40 -3.33 10.25
CA GLY A 57 10.27 -4.57 11.01
C GLY A 57 9.82 -4.30 12.44
N LYS A 58 8.61 -4.71 12.80
CA LYS A 58 8.28 -4.91 14.22
C LYS A 58 8.70 -6.35 14.53
N TYR A 59 9.86 -6.48 15.17
CA TYR A 59 10.45 -7.65 15.86
C TYR A 59 10.28 -9.03 15.21
#